data_AF-A0A4Q9QTA1-F1
#
_entry.id   AF-A0A4Q9QTA1-F1
#
_cell.length_a   1.000
_cell.length_b   1.000
_cell.length_c   1.000
_cell.angle_alpha   90.00
_cell.angle_beta   90.00
_cell.angle_gamma   90.00
#
_symmetry.space_group_name_H-M   'P 1'
#
loop_
_entity.id
_entity.type
_entity.pdbx_description
1 polymer ?
#
loop_
_entity_poly.entity_id
_entity_poly.type
_entity_poly.pdbx_seq_one_letter_code
_entity_poly.pdbx_strand_id
1 'polypeptide(L)' 'MNTHHQIQVAIRTLSSAFAPLACHILAARKGSFSFTVVDHTGVAQHSQRLYPGQYSGDSLQNVIERTRQSLAL' A
#
# COMPACT_ATOMS: atom_id res chain seq x y z
N MET A 1 -10.72 -16.18 -8.51
CA MET A 1 -10.09 -15.55 -7.34
C MET A 1 -10.73 -14.16 -7.15
N ASN A 2 -11.16 -13.80 -5.94
CA ASN A 2 -11.94 -12.57 -5.71
C ASN A 2 -11.02 -11.36 -5.50
N THR A 3 -10.95 -10.46 -6.49
CA THR A 3 -10.14 -9.23 -6.46
C THR A 3 -10.45 -8.35 -5.25
N HIS A 4 -11.72 -8.28 -4.81
CA HIS A 4 -12.08 -7.50 -3.63
C HIS A 4 -11.41 -8.07 -2.37
N HIS A 5 -11.39 -9.40 -2.21
CA HIS A 5 -10.74 -10.04 -1.07
C HIS A 5 -9.22 -9.79 -1.08
N GLN A 6 -8.57 -9.92 -2.24
CA GLN A 6 -7.13 -9.63 -2.35
C GLN A 6 -6.79 -8.18 -2.01
N ILE A 7 -7.60 -7.22 -2.47
CA ILE A 7 -7.43 -5.80 -2.13
C ILE A 7 -7.59 -5.58 -0.62
N GLN A 8 -8.60 -6.18 0.02
CA GLN A 8 -8.79 -6.05 1.47
C GLN A 8 -7.63 -6.64 2.27
N VAL A 9 -7.09 -7.78 1.85
CA VAL A 9 -5.88 -8.37 2.46
C VAL A 9 -4.69 -7.43 2.29
N ALA A 10 -4.46 -6.94 1.07
CA ALA A 10 -3.36 -6.05 0.78
C ALA A 10 -3.42 -4.74 1.57
N ILE A 11 -4.60 -4.14 1.70
CA ILE A 11 -4.82 -2.94 2.52
C ILE A 11 -4.39 -3.22 3.96
N ARG A 12 -4.86 -4.31 4.57
CA ARG A 12 -4.49 -4.68 5.95
C ARG A 12 -2.98 -4.89 6.09
N THR A 13 -2.36 -5.58 5.13
CA THR A 13 -0.92 -5.81 5.11
C THR A 13 -0.14 -4.50 5.00
N LEU A 14 -0.52 -3.58 4.10
CA LEU A 14 0.14 -2.28 3.95
C LEU A 14 -0.02 -1.43 5.20
N SER A 15 -1.22 -1.35 5.78
CA SER A 15 -1.45 -0.62 7.02
C SER A 15 -0.61 -1.16 8.18
N SER A 16 -0.47 -2.49 8.29
CA SER A 16 0.39 -3.09 9.31
C SER A 16 1.88 -2.89 9.04
N ALA A 17 2.30 -2.92 7.77
CA ALA A 17 3.71 -2.86 7.39
C ALA A 17 4.35 -1.48 7.57
N PHE A 18 3.53 -0.42 7.51
CA PHE A 18 3.96 0.97 7.66
C PHE A 18 3.64 1.58 9.02
N ALA A 19 2.98 0.87 9.93
CA ALA A 19 2.82 1.32 11.30
C ALA A 19 4.20 1.64 11.93
N PRO A 20 4.36 2.75 12.69
CA PRO A 20 3.31 3.64 13.20
C PRO A 20 2.86 4.76 12.25
N LEU A 21 3.39 4.85 11.02
CA LEU A 21 2.96 5.83 10.03
C LEU A 21 1.53 5.52 9.55
N ALA A 22 0.77 6.56 9.20
CA ALA A 22 -0.57 6.38 8.67
C ALA A 22 -0.49 5.91 7.21
N CYS A 23 -1.25 4.88 6.85
CA CYS A 23 -1.36 4.39 5.47
C CYS A 23 -2.80 4.59 4.98
N HIS A 24 -3.01 5.62 4.16
CA HIS A 24 -4.31 5.97 3.60
C HIS A 24 -4.53 5.25 2.28
N ILE A 25 -5.73 4.70 2.08
CA ILE A 25 -6.11 4.01 0.86
C ILE A 25 -7.12 4.85 0.08
N LEU A 26 -6.83 5.11 -1.18
CA LEU A 26 -7.68 5.86 -2.09
C LEU A 26 -8.36 4.93 -3.10
N ALA A 27 -9.66 5.19 -3.28
CA ALA A 27 -10.69 4.31 -3.85
C ALA A 27 -10.23 3.28 -4.88
N ALA A 28 -10.58 2.03 -4.63
CA ALA A 28 -10.37 0.95 -5.57
C ALA A 28 -11.29 1.13 -6.81
N ARG A 29 -10.70 1.31 -7.99
CA ARG A 29 -11.43 1.35 -9.27
C ARG A 29 -10.78 0.38 -10.25
N LYS A 30 -11.60 -0.39 -10.96
CA LYS A 30 -11.15 -1.39 -11.95
C LYS A 30 -10.08 -2.35 -11.41
N GLY A 31 -10.19 -2.75 -10.13
CA GLY A 31 -9.23 -3.65 -9.48
C GLY A 31 -7.88 -3.02 -9.13
N SER A 32 -7.72 -1.70 -9.31
CA SER A 32 -6.54 -0.94 -8.86
C SER A 32 -6.89 -0.05 -7.67
N PHE A 33 -5.95 0.24 -6.80
CA PHE A 33 -6.10 1.22 -5.72
C PHE A 33 -4.79 1.96 -5.50
N SER A 34 -4.85 3.10 -4.82
CA SER A 34 -3.63 3.84 -4.44
C SER A 34 -3.49 3.84 -2.93
N PHE A 35 -2.27 3.78 -2.44
CA PHE A 35 -1.97 3.97 -1.03
C PHE A 35 -1.02 5.15 -0.85
N THR A 36 -1.14 5.84 0.27
CA THR A 36 -0.29 6.96 0.65
C THR A 36 0.18 6.75 2.08
N VAL A 37 1.50 6.73 2.27
CA VAL A 37 2.12 6.72 3.60
C VAL A 37 2.33 8.15 4.05
N VAL A 38 1.86 8.45 5.25
CA VAL A 38 1.84 9.78 5.86
C VAL A 38 2.57 9.71 7.19
N ASP A 39 3.44 10.67 7.44
CA ASP A 39 4.20 10.73 8.68
C ASP A 39 3.38 11.22 9.89
N HIS A 40 4.05 11.30 11.05
CA HIS A 40 3.44 11.74 12.30
C HIS A 40 2.97 13.20 12.29
N THR A 41 3.45 14.02 11.35
CA THR A 41 3.04 15.42 11.17
C THR A 41 1.84 15.55 10.23
N GLY A 42 1.41 14.46 9.60
CA GLY A 42 0.34 14.47 8.60
C GLY A 42 0.82 14.76 7.19
N VAL A 43 2.14 14.75 6.94
CA VAL A 43 2.70 15.00 5.61
C VAL A 43 2.81 13.70 4.83
N ALA A 44 2.32 13.70 3.58
CA ALA A 44 2.43 12.57 2.67
C ALA A 44 3.89 12.38 2.24
N GLN A 45 4.47 11.24 2.60
CA GLN A 45 5.86 10.89 2.31
C GLN A 45 5.96 10.05 1.03
N HIS A 46 5.01 9.13 0.81
CA HIS A 46 5.01 8.27 -0.37
C HIS A 46 3.60 8.00 -0.85
N SER A 47 3.40 7.98 -2.18
CA SER A 47 2.12 7.59 -2.77
C SER A 47 2.35 6.70 -3.98
N GLN A 48 1.63 5.58 -4.04
CA GLN A 48 1.77 4.62 -5.13
C GLN A 48 0.43 3.97 -5.49
N ARG A 49 0.19 3.81 -6.79
CA ARG A 49 -0.91 3.00 -7.32
C ARG A 49 -0.49 1.56 -7.52
N LEU A 50 -1.33 0.63 -7.07
CA LEU A 50 -1.19 -0.81 -7.28
C LEU A 50 -2.23 -1.30 -8.29
N TYR A 51 -1.75 -2.10 -9.23
CA TYR A 51 -2.54 -2.76 -10.28
C TYR A 51 -2.78 -4.23 -9.94
N PRO A 52 -3.75 -4.89 -10.61
CA PRO A 52 -3.91 -6.34 -10.51
C PRO A 52 -2.60 -7.11 -10.66
N GLY A 53 -2.35 -8.04 -9.74
CA GLY A 53 -1.09 -8.78 -9.64
C GLY A 53 -0.04 -8.15 -8.71
N GLN A 54 -0.14 -6.86 -8.39
CA GLN A 54 0.84 -6.18 -7.52
C GLN A 54 0.49 -6.19 -6.03
N TYR A 55 -0.74 -6.57 -5.69
CA TYR A 55 -1.24 -6.56 -4.31
C TYR A 55 -1.42 -7.97 -3.73
N SER A 56 -0.65 -8.96 -4.21
CA SER A 56 -0.69 -10.33 -3.70
C SER A 56 0.68 -11.00 -3.73
N GLY A 57 0.92 -11.92 -2.78
CA GLY A 57 2.13 -12.72 -2.71
C GLY A 57 3.40 -11.87 -2.67
N ASP A 58 4.45 -12.34 -3.34
CA ASP A 58 5.78 -11.71 -3.38
C ASP A 58 5.75 -10.30 -3.98
N SER A 59 4.81 -10.03 -4.87
CA SER A 59 4.67 -8.68 -5.46
C SER A 59 4.30 -7.63 -4.42
N LEU A 60 3.45 -7.98 -3.45
CA LEU A 60 3.08 -7.07 -2.38
C LEU A 60 4.26 -6.83 -1.42
N GLN A 61 5.04 -7.88 -1.11
CA GLN A 61 6.26 -7.74 -0.31
C GLN A 61 7.28 -6.82 -0.99
N ASN A 62 7.49 -7.00 -2.30
CA ASN A 62 8.38 -6.14 -3.07
C ASN A 62 7.90 -4.68 -3.12
N VAL A 63 6.59 -4.42 -3.12
CA VAL A 63 6.04 -3.06 -2.99
C VAL A 63 6.39 -2.46 -1.62
N ILE A 64 6.22 -3.23 -0.54
CA ILE A 64 6.52 -2.80 0.82
C ILE A 64 8.00 -2.44 0.96
N GLU A 65 8.90 -3.31 0.52
CA GLU A 65 10.34 -3.08 0.62
C GLU A 65 10.80 -1.86 -0.17
N ARG A 66 10.35 -1.71 -1.41
CA ARG A 66 10.65 -0.50 -2.20
C ARG A 66 10.11 0.76 -1.53
N THR A 67 8.92 0.70 -0.94
CA THR A 67 8.35 1.84 -0.23
C THR A 67 9.19 2.21 0.99
N ARG A 68 9.62 1.21 1.79
CA ARG A 68 10.51 1.45 2.94
C ARG A 68 11.81 2.12 2.53
N GLN A 69 12.40 1.70 1.42
CA GLN A 69 13.60 2.33 0.86
C GLN A 69 13.35 3.78 0.46
N SER A 70 12.19 4.11 -0.14
CA SER A 70 11.82 5.49 -0.47
C SER A 70 11.58 6.37 0.75
N LEU A 71 11.13 5.81 1.87
CA LEU A 71 10.90 6.54 3.13
C LEU A 71 12.16 6.75 3.97
N ALA A 72 13.23 5.99 3.72
CA ALA A 72 14.50 6.08 4.42
C ALA A 72 15.50 7.07 3.76
N LEU A 73 15.08 7.72 2.68
CA LEU A 73 15.79 8.80 1.99
C LEU A 73 15.32 10.16 2.52
#